data_AF-A0A127PPB7-F1
#
_entry.id   AF-A0A127PPB7-F1
#
_cell.length_a   1.000
_cell.length_b   1.000
_cell.length_c   1.000
_cell.angle_alpha   90.00
_cell.angle_beta   90.00
_cell.angle_gamma   90.00
#
_symmetry.space_group_name_H-M   'P 1'
#
loop_
_entity.id
_entity.type
_entity.pdbx_description
1 polymer ?
#
loop_
_entity_poly.entity_id
_entity_poly.type
_entity_poly.pdbx_seq_one_letter_code
_entity_poly.pdbx_strand_id
1 'polypeptide(L)'
;MSTANKPSVPQQVFDQREFRNALGTFTTGVTIITACRPDGTLVGVTANSFNSVSLDPPLVLWSLAKSSNSLPAFEQAEHWAVHILSHDQDQLATHFSKRGHDKFAGLTIERGLGDVPLLAGCTTRMQCKTAYRYDGGDHIIMVGEVMNFEHSDMPPLVYQRGNYAIATRKELADEAEALIKATASSNGSDENSLSYLLGTAYFQMYGKLRAFGAEHGLNDTEFFVLNALAARQGRSLEELNRLFVYAGHSPLLHVLDDMSARGLLQIAVDQGDHHARGLFYLTPLGQELAQQIADAGRQSEAEMLANLGTVDAIAMRTLLRRFINLPGYDKLDE
;
A
#
# COMPACT_ATOMS: atom_id res chain seq x y z
N MET A 1 12.23 8.07 -66.19
CA MET A 1 12.49 6.65 -65.90
C MET A 1 12.38 6.42 -64.39
N SER A 2 11.48 5.50 -64.03
CA SER A 2 11.37 4.76 -62.76
C SER A 2 11.20 5.51 -61.43
N THR A 3 9.95 5.84 -61.11
CA THR A 3 9.46 5.81 -59.73
C THR A 3 9.45 4.35 -59.27
N ALA A 4 10.46 3.96 -58.48
CA ALA A 4 10.49 2.64 -57.86
C ALA A 4 9.32 2.54 -56.86
N ASN A 5 8.28 1.81 -57.27
CA ASN A 5 7.13 1.46 -56.46
C ASN A 5 7.64 0.57 -55.31
N LYS A 6 7.69 1.10 -54.07
CA LYS A 6 7.96 0.27 -52.88
C LYS A 6 6.86 -0.79 -52.81
N PRO A 7 7.18 -2.10 -52.76
CA PRO A 7 6.16 -3.12 -52.61
C PRO A 7 5.40 -2.87 -51.30
N SER A 8 4.08 -2.72 -51.40
CA SER A 8 3.19 -2.62 -50.25
C SER A 8 3.25 -3.96 -49.50
N VAL A 9 3.91 -3.97 -48.35
CA VAL A 9 3.88 -5.09 -47.41
C VAL A 9 2.41 -5.33 -47.05
N PRO A 10 1.87 -6.57 -47.15
CA PRO A 10 0.51 -6.84 -46.72
C PRO A 10 0.36 -6.42 -45.26
N GLN A 11 -0.56 -5.49 -45.02
CA GLN A 11 -0.77 -4.89 -43.71
C GLN A 11 -1.43 -5.95 -42.82
N GLN A 12 -0.63 -6.58 -41.96
CA GLN A 12 -1.12 -7.58 -41.02
C GLN A 12 -2.07 -6.89 -40.04
N VAL A 13 -3.36 -7.25 -40.09
CA VAL A 13 -4.39 -6.71 -39.20
C VAL A 13 -4.30 -7.47 -37.88
N PHE A 14 -3.71 -6.85 -36.87
CA PHE A 14 -3.71 -7.40 -35.50
C PHE A 14 -5.03 -7.10 -34.80
N ASP A 15 -5.48 -8.04 -33.96
CA ASP A 15 -6.52 -7.75 -32.98
C ASP A 15 -6.00 -6.69 -31.99
N GLN A 16 -6.67 -5.54 -31.94
CA GLN A 16 -6.26 -4.41 -31.09
C GLN A 16 -6.26 -4.74 -29.60
N ARG A 17 -7.16 -5.63 -29.16
CA ARG A 17 -7.23 -6.06 -27.76
C ARG A 17 -6.03 -6.94 -27.42
N GLU A 18 -5.70 -7.90 -28.28
CA GLU A 18 -4.52 -8.75 -28.08
C GLU A 18 -3.22 -7.94 -28.11
N PHE A 19 -3.10 -6.98 -29.04
CA PHE A 19 -1.95 -6.09 -29.07
C PHE A 19 -1.84 -5.26 -27.78
N ARG A 20 -2.96 -4.71 -27.29
CA ARG A 20 -3.00 -4.00 -26.00
C ARG A 20 -2.62 -4.88 -24.82
N ASN A 21 -3.10 -6.13 -24.80
CA ASN A 21 -2.74 -7.11 -23.76
C ASN A 21 -1.23 -7.41 -23.78
N ALA A 22 -0.65 -7.57 -24.97
CA ALA A 22 0.78 -7.77 -25.15
C ALA A 22 1.59 -6.57 -24.63
N LEU A 23 1.20 -5.34 -24.98
CA LEU A 23 1.84 -4.11 -24.46
C LEU A 23 1.72 -4.01 -22.94
N GLY A 24 0.60 -4.45 -22.36
CA GLY A 24 0.39 -4.48 -20.91
C GLY A 24 1.34 -5.41 -20.15
N THR A 25 2.12 -6.25 -20.83
CA THR A 25 3.16 -7.08 -20.18
C THR A 25 4.38 -6.27 -19.75
N PHE A 26 4.64 -5.13 -20.41
CA PHE A 26 5.68 -4.20 -19.99
C PHE A 26 5.21 -3.39 -18.78
N THR A 27 5.82 -3.65 -17.63
CA THR A 27 5.51 -2.96 -16.38
C THR A 27 5.97 -1.51 -16.44
N THR A 28 5.11 -0.60 -15.99
CA THR A 28 5.37 0.85 -15.99
C THR A 28 5.02 1.45 -14.64
N GLY A 29 5.62 2.59 -14.31
CA GLY A 29 5.06 3.48 -13.30
C GLY A 29 3.81 4.19 -13.85
N VAL A 30 3.03 4.79 -12.96
CA VAL A 30 1.88 5.62 -13.35
C VAL A 30 2.25 7.09 -13.19
N THR A 31 1.92 7.90 -14.20
CA THR A 31 2.13 9.34 -14.16
C THR A 31 0.85 10.13 -14.36
N ILE A 32 0.80 11.35 -13.83
CA ILE A 32 -0.15 12.37 -14.26
C ILE A 32 0.63 13.52 -14.88
N ILE A 33 0.29 13.83 -16.13
CA ILE A 33 0.86 14.97 -16.85
C ILE A 33 -0.12 16.12 -16.76
N THR A 34 0.38 17.29 -16.37
CA THR A 34 -0.45 18.50 -16.20
C THR A 34 0.09 19.66 -17.02
N ALA A 35 -0.79 20.58 -17.38
CA ALA A 35 -0.46 21.85 -18.01
C ALA A 35 -1.49 22.91 -17.62
N CYS A 36 -1.14 24.17 -17.87
CA CYS A 36 -2.06 25.30 -17.79
C CYS A 36 -2.31 25.84 -19.20
N ARG A 37 -3.57 26.10 -19.55
CA ARG A 37 -3.92 26.82 -20.77
C ARG A 37 -3.64 28.33 -20.61
N PRO A 38 -3.50 29.08 -21.72
CA PRO A 38 -3.38 30.54 -21.68
C PRO A 38 -4.53 31.26 -20.97
N ASP A 39 -5.73 30.67 -20.96
CA ASP A 39 -6.91 31.20 -20.26
C ASP A 39 -6.94 30.85 -18.75
N GLY A 40 -5.88 30.22 -18.22
CA GLY A 40 -5.78 29.79 -16.82
C GLY A 40 -6.42 28.42 -16.53
N THR A 41 -7.07 27.79 -17.51
CA THR A 41 -7.70 26.47 -17.33
C THR A 41 -6.64 25.39 -17.11
N LEU A 42 -6.82 24.61 -16.05
CA LEU A 42 -5.92 23.51 -15.71
C LEU A 42 -6.33 22.22 -16.43
N VAL A 43 -5.35 21.51 -16.95
CA VAL A 43 -5.56 20.19 -17.56
C VAL A 43 -4.63 19.16 -16.92
N GLY A 44 -5.13 17.93 -16.80
CA GLY A 44 -4.38 16.80 -16.30
C GLY A 44 -4.81 15.50 -16.96
N VAL A 45 -3.84 14.64 -17.24
CA VAL A 45 -4.05 13.36 -17.92
C VAL A 45 -3.18 12.29 -17.25
N THR A 46 -3.81 11.21 -16.80
CA THR A 46 -3.07 10.01 -16.39
C THR A 46 -2.45 9.35 -17.62
N ALA A 47 -1.15 9.06 -17.55
CA ALA A 47 -0.39 8.42 -18.60
C ALA A 47 0.59 7.39 -18.02
N ASN A 48 0.78 6.28 -18.73
CA ASN A 48 1.83 5.30 -18.46
C ASN A 48 2.75 5.10 -19.68
N SER A 49 2.67 6.01 -20.66
CA SER A 49 3.54 6.07 -21.83
C SER A 49 4.82 6.91 -21.59
N PHE A 50 5.02 7.40 -20.37
CA PHE A 50 6.16 8.20 -19.97
C PHE A 50 7.47 7.40 -20.01
N ASN A 51 8.56 8.02 -20.47
CA ASN A 51 9.91 7.46 -20.40
C ASN A 51 10.99 8.55 -20.42
N SER A 52 12.20 8.23 -19.93
CA SER A 52 13.39 9.06 -20.07
C SER A 52 13.98 8.94 -21.48
N VAL A 53 14.58 10.02 -21.99
CA VAL A 53 15.17 10.08 -23.34
C VAL A 53 16.66 10.39 -23.30
N SER A 54 17.07 11.42 -22.55
CA SER A 54 18.44 11.92 -22.54
C SER A 54 18.80 12.47 -21.16
N LEU A 55 20.07 12.39 -20.79
CA LEU A 55 20.60 13.01 -19.56
C LEU A 55 21.16 14.42 -19.82
N ASP A 56 21.79 14.66 -20.99
CA ASP A 56 22.33 15.96 -21.37
C ASP A 56 22.05 16.25 -22.87
N PRO A 57 21.12 17.16 -23.20
CA PRO A 57 20.22 17.85 -22.28
C PRO A 57 19.24 16.86 -21.60
N PRO A 58 18.69 17.19 -20.42
CA PRO A 58 17.80 16.30 -19.67
C PRO A 58 16.42 16.23 -20.34
N LEU A 59 16.17 15.18 -21.12
CA LEU A 59 14.93 15.03 -21.90
C LEU A 59 14.09 13.84 -21.40
N VAL A 60 12.79 14.05 -21.37
CA VAL A 60 11.75 13.02 -21.12
C VAL A 60 10.68 13.08 -22.20
N LEU A 61 9.92 11.99 -22.37
CA LEU A 61 8.79 11.95 -23.29
C LEU A 61 7.57 11.27 -22.70
N TRP A 62 6.43 11.50 -23.35
CA TRP A 62 5.21 10.72 -23.19
C TRP A 62 4.33 10.85 -24.44
N SER A 63 3.32 9.99 -24.57
CA SER A 63 2.43 9.99 -25.73
C SER A 63 0.99 10.35 -25.34
N LEU A 64 0.43 11.37 -25.99
CA LEU A 64 -0.94 11.85 -25.80
C LEU A 64 -1.82 11.46 -26.98
N ALA A 65 -2.96 10.81 -26.71
CA ALA A 65 -3.90 10.43 -27.75
C ALA A 65 -4.43 11.65 -28.51
N LYS A 66 -4.48 11.58 -29.84
CA LYS A 66 -5.03 12.64 -30.69
C LYS A 66 -6.52 12.90 -30.42
N SER A 67 -7.21 11.92 -29.84
CA SER A 67 -8.62 12.01 -29.42
C SER A 67 -8.82 12.62 -28.04
N SER A 68 -7.76 13.05 -27.35
CA SER A 68 -7.84 13.62 -26.01
C SER A 68 -8.40 15.05 -26.02
N ASN A 69 -9.38 15.34 -25.16
CA ASN A 69 -9.91 16.70 -24.95
C ASN A 69 -8.84 17.66 -24.39
N SER A 70 -7.74 17.13 -23.84
CA SER A 70 -6.63 17.93 -23.33
C SER A 70 -5.60 18.26 -24.41
N LEU A 71 -5.66 17.66 -25.60
CA LEU A 71 -4.69 17.87 -26.68
C LEU A 71 -4.47 19.37 -27.01
N PRO A 72 -5.52 20.20 -27.20
CA PRO A 72 -5.31 21.61 -27.52
C PRO A 72 -4.54 22.38 -26.44
N ALA A 73 -4.65 21.95 -25.18
CA ALA A 73 -3.90 22.58 -24.09
C ALA A 73 -2.40 22.25 -24.19
N PHE A 74 -2.05 20.97 -24.40
CA PHE A 74 -0.66 20.54 -24.48
C PHE A 74 0.04 20.97 -25.77
N GLU A 75 -0.70 21.16 -26.86
CA GLU A 75 -0.17 21.73 -28.12
C GLU A 75 0.19 23.22 -28.01
N GLN A 76 -0.42 23.94 -27.06
CA GLN A 76 -0.13 25.37 -26.84
C GLN A 76 0.76 25.59 -25.61
N ALA A 77 0.89 24.59 -24.74
CA ALA A 77 1.67 24.66 -23.52
C ALA A 77 3.18 24.78 -23.79
N GLU A 78 3.77 25.89 -23.35
CA GLU A 78 5.23 26.03 -23.26
C GLU A 78 5.81 25.17 -22.13
N HIS A 79 5.08 25.07 -21.01
CA HIS A 79 5.48 24.31 -19.83
C HIS A 79 4.43 23.26 -19.45
N TRP A 80 4.88 22.13 -18.93
CA TRP A 80 4.04 21.06 -18.38
C TRP A 80 4.81 20.30 -17.29
N ALA A 81 4.09 19.58 -16.44
CA ALA A 81 4.69 18.85 -15.34
C ALA A 81 4.32 17.36 -15.37
N VAL A 82 5.30 16.52 -15.04
CA VAL A 82 5.17 15.07 -14.85
C VAL A 82 5.11 14.78 -13.36
N HIS A 83 4.10 14.01 -12.95
CA HIS A 83 3.97 13.52 -11.59
C HIS A 83 4.05 12.01 -11.61
N ILE A 84 5.17 11.42 -11.16
CA ILE A 84 5.27 9.98 -10.94
C ILE A 84 4.58 9.67 -9.62
N LEU A 85 3.47 8.92 -9.69
CA LEU A 85 2.59 8.71 -8.55
C LEU A 85 3.18 7.73 -7.54
N SER A 86 2.90 7.96 -6.26
CA SER A 86 3.22 7.03 -5.18
C SER A 86 2.19 5.90 -5.08
N HIS A 87 2.58 4.79 -4.45
CA HIS A 87 1.81 3.55 -4.31
C HIS A 87 0.37 3.70 -3.78
N ASP A 88 0.07 4.78 -3.07
CA ASP A 88 -1.22 5.10 -2.44
C ASP A 88 -2.09 6.07 -3.27
N GLN A 89 -1.66 6.44 -4.48
CA GLN A 89 -2.35 7.42 -5.34
C GLN A 89 -3.16 6.77 -6.50
N ASP A 90 -3.64 5.53 -6.32
CA ASP A 90 -4.46 4.82 -7.32
C ASP A 90 -5.79 5.52 -7.61
N GLN A 91 -6.41 6.11 -6.59
CA GLN A 91 -7.63 6.90 -6.73
C GLN A 91 -7.37 8.17 -7.55
N LEU A 92 -6.23 8.84 -7.32
CA LEU A 92 -5.82 10.02 -8.07
C LEU A 92 -5.56 9.66 -9.55
N ALA A 93 -4.83 8.58 -9.81
CA ALA A 93 -4.62 8.05 -11.15
C ALA A 93 -5.96 7.77 -11.88
N THR A 94 -6.91 7.18 -11.17
CA THR A 94 -8.24 6.85 -11.70
C THR A 94 -9.09 8.09 -11.96
N HIS A 95 -8.97 9.11 -11.12
CA HIS A 95 -9.65 10.39 -11.30
C HIS A 95 -9.16 11.12 -12.56
N PHE A 96 -7.83 11.21 -12.74
CA PHE A 96 -7.24 11.90 -13.88
C PHE A 96 -7.32 11.13 -15.21
N SER A 97 -7.65 9.83 -15.20
CA SER A 97 -7.87 9.04 -16.42
C SER A 97 -9.27 9.19 -17.01
N LYS A 98 -10.26 9.57 -16.18
CA LYS A 98 -11.65 9.79 -16.62
C LYS A 98 -11.79 11.07 -17.44
N ARG A 99 -12.80 11.10 -18.31
CA ARG A 99 -13.26 12.34 -18.98
C ARG A 99 -14.15 13.12 -18.01
N GLY A 100 -14.05 14.44 -18.01
CA GLY A 100 -14.85 15.30 -17.14
C GLY A 100 -14.26 16.70 -17.01
N HIS A 101 -15.07 17.61 -16.45
CA HIS A 101 -14.64 18.96 -16.09
C HIS A 101 -14.12 18.98 -14.64
N ASP A 102 -13.28 19.98 -14.35
CA ASP A 102 -12.81 20.31 -13.00
C ASP A 102 -12.12 19.16 -12.22
N LYS A 103 -11.12 18.54 -12.84
CA LYS A 103 -10.32 17.47 -12.22
C LYS A 103 -9.50 17.92 -11.01
N PHE A 104 -9.33 19.23 -10.83
CA PHE A 104 -8.49 19.81 -9.77
C PHE A 104 -9.30 20.28 -8.56
N ALA A 105 -10.64 20.25 -8.63
CA ALA A 105 -11.49 20.60 -7.50
C ALA A 105 -11.14 19.81 -6.22
N GLY A 106 -10.95 20.54 -5.12
CA GLY A 106 -10.65 19.95 -3.81
C GLY A 106 -9.22 19.42 -3.66
N LEU A 107 -8.37 19.53 -4.68
CA LEU A 107 -6.96 19.17 -4.58
C LEU A 107 -6.14 20.37 -4.09
N THR A 108 -5.21 20.09 -3.17
CA THR A 108 -4.16 21.05 -2.84
C THR A 108 -3.12 21.03 -3.96
N ILE A 109 -2.93 22.17 -4.61
CA ILE A 109 -1.97 22.32 -5.72
C ILE A 109 -0.97 23.43 -5.42
N GLU A 110 0.26 23.20 -5.83
CA GLU A 110 1.29 24.23 -5.94
C GLU A 110 1.37 24.73 -7.39
N ARG A 111 1.96 25.91 -7.62
CA ARG A 111 2.17 26.46 -8.97
C ARG A 111 3.64 26.39 -9.34
N GLY A 112 3.94 25.65 -10.40
CA GLY A 112 5.27 25.54 -10.99
C GLY A 112 5.52 26.55 -12.11
N LEU A 113 6.52 26.25 -12.94
CA LEU A 113 6.86 27.01 -14.14
C LEU A 113 5.64 27.14 -15.07
N GLY A 114 5.36 28.37 -15.52
CA GLY A 114 4.23 28.65 -16.41
C GLY A 114 2.86 28.40 -15.78
N ASP A 115 2.75 28.57 -14.45
CA ASP A 115 1.54 28.34 -13.65
C ASP A 115 0.98 26.90 -13.73
N VAL A 116 1.80 25.95 -14.17
CA VAL A 116 1.43 24.54 -14.24
C VAL A 116 1.14 24.00 -12.82
N PRO A 117 0.00 23.31 -12.61
CA PRO A 117 -0.36 22.81 -11.29
C PRO A 117 0.50 21.60 -10.90
N LEU A 118 1.11 21.67 -9.73
CA LEU A 118 1.89 20.58 -9.15
C LEU A 118 1.05 19.84 -8.09
N LEU A 119 0.89 18.53 -8.29
CA LEU A 119 0.17 17.64 -7.38
C LEU A 119 1.08 17.25 -6.20
N ALA A 120 0.53 17.16 -4.99
CA ALA A 120 1.30 16.78 -3.80
C ALA A 120 1.40 15.24 -3.64
N GLY A 121 2.35 14.80 -2.83
CA GLY A 121 2.46 13.38 -2.42
C GLY A 121 2.97 12.43 -3.50
N CYS A 122 3.48 12.93 -4.62
CA CYS A 122 4.03 12.09 -5.68
C CYS A 122 5.46 11.63 -5.36
N THR A 123 5.86 10.45 -5.84
CA THR A 123 7.24 9.95 -5.74
C THR A 123 8.22 10.92 -6.41
N THR A 124 7.84 11.50 -7.54
CA THR A 124 8.66 12.48 -8.26
C THR A 124 7.77 13.51 -8.96
N ARG A 125 8.20 14.77 -8.95
CA ARG A 125 7.60 15.85 -9.74
C ARG A 125 8.67 16.46 -10.63
N MET A 126 8.40 16.55 -11.93
CA MET A 126 9.31 17.15 -12.91
C MET A 126 8.59 18.28 -13.63
N GLN A 127 9.23 19.43 -13.75
CA GLN A 127 8.74 20.59 -14.48
C GLN A 127 9.50 20.69 -15.80
N CYS A 128 8.78 20.62 -16.90
CA CYS A 128 9.35 20.47 -18.23
C CYS A 128 8.98 21.67 -19.11
N LYS A 129 9.92 22.08 -19.97
CA LYS A 129 9.66 22.94 -21.12
C LYS A 129 9.45 22.06 -22.36
N THR A 130 8.43 22.35 -23.17
CA THR A 130 8.22 21.64 -24.44
C THR A 130 9.40 21.85 -25.38
N ALA A 131 10.08 20.77 -25.75
CA ALA A 131 11.20 20.78 -26.69
C ALA A 131 10.75 20.37 -28.10
N TYR A 132 10.04 19.24 -28.22
CA TYR A 132 9.61 18.71 -29.51
C TYR A 132 8.24 18.04 -29.44
N ARG A 133 7.60 17.92 -30.61
CA ARG A 133 6.36 17.16 -30.80
C ARG A 133 6.47 16.36 -32.10
N TYR A 134 6.16 15.07 -32.03
CA TYR A 134 6.23 14.17 -33.18
C TYR A 134 4.91 13.44 -33.40
N ASP A 135 4.57 13.20 -34.65
CA ASP A 135 3.47 12.31 -35.01
C ASP A 135 3.83 10.86 -34.63
N GLY A 136 2.95 10.20 -33.88
CA GLY A 136 3.12 8.83 -33.40
C GLY A 136 1.93 7.95 -33.76
N GLY A 137 1.35 8.10 -34.95
CA GLY A 137 0.17 7.35 -35.36
C GLY A 137 -1.11 7.97 -34.79
N ASP A 138 -1.82 7.30 -33.89
CA ASP A 138 -3.01 7.83 -33.21
C ASP A 138 -2.68 8.69 -31.97
N HIS A 139 -1.39 8.88 -31.68
CA HIS A 139 -0.88 9.73 -30.61
C HIS A 139 0.07 10.82 -31.13
N ILE A 140 0.29 11.85 -30.31
CA ILE A 140 1.40 12.81 -30.42
C ILE A 140 2.43 12.46 -29.35
N ILE A 141 3.69 12.30 -29.75
CA ILE A 141 4.81 12.13 -28.83
C ILE A 141 5.27 13.51 -28.40
N MET A 142 5.15 13.79 -27.11
CA MET A 142 5.54 15.03 -26.48
C MET A 142 6.92 14.85 -25.84
N VAL A 143 7.89 15.66 -26.23
CA VAL A 143 9.26 15.64 -25.65
C VAL A 143 9.48 16.93 -24.89
N GLY A 144 9.96 16.82 -23.65
CA GLY A 144 10.21 17.95 -22.76
C GLY A 144 11.61 17.93 -22.20
N GLU A 145 12.19 19.12 -22.08
CA GLU A 145 13.42 19.36 -21.33
C GLU A 145 13.07 19.62 -19.87
N VAL A 146 13.67 18.85 -18.97
CA VAL A 146 13.44 18.94 -17.53
C VAL A 146 14.18 20.16 -17.01
N MET A 147 13.42 21.16 -16.56
CA MET A 147 13.96 22.43 -16.05
C MET A 147 14.13 22.40 -14.52
N ASN A 148 13.30 21.62 -13.83
CA ASN A 148 13.37 21.43 -12.39
C ASN A 148 12.73 20.08 -12.02
N PHE A 149 13.19 19.45 -10.94
CA PHE A 149 12.56 18.24 -10.42
C PHE A 149 12.79 18.09 -8.91
N GLU A 150 11.90 17.34 -8.27
CA GLU A 150 12.09 16.85 -6.92
C GLU A 150 11.64 15.39 -6.83
N HIS A 151 12.19 14.66 -5.87
CA HIS A 151 11.84 13.27 -5.63
C HIS A 151 11.78 12.99 -4.13
N SER A 152 11.12 11.89 -3.79
CA SER A 152 11.05 11.33 -2.46
C SER A 152 11.36 9.83 -2.51
N ASP A 153 11.58 9.23 -1.34
CA ASP A 153 11.77 7.78 -1.22
C ASP A 153 10.42 7.01 -1.20
N MET A 154 9.30 7.68 -1.48
CA MET A 154 8.00 7.03 -1.53
C MET A 154 7.94 6.03 -2.69
N PRO A 155 7.51 4.78 -2.44
CA PRO A 155 7.45 3.78 -3.50
C PRO A 155 6.47 4.19 -4.61
N PRO A 156 6.81 3.96 -5.89
CA PRO A 156 5.95 4.34 -7.00
C PRO A 156 4.74 3.42 -7.15
N LEU A 157 3.64 3.96 -7.67
CA LEU A 157 2.51 3.18 -8.15
C LEU A 157 2.89 2.46 -9.44
N VAL A 158 2.65 1.14 -9.47
CA VAL A 158 2.97 0.30 -10.62
C VAL A 158 1.71 -0.04 -11.38
N TYR A 159 1.83 -0.12 -12.71
CA TYR A 159 0.78 -0.61 -13.59
C TYR A 159 1.30 -1.75 -14.47
N GLN A 160 0.62 -2.89 -14.39
CA GLN A 160 0.96 -4.08 -15.14
C GLN A 160 -0.31 -4.85 -15.51
N ARG A 161 -0.40 -5.30 -16.77
CA ARG A 161 -1.51 -6.12 -17.30
C ARG A 161 -2.89 -5.56 -16.96
N GLY A 162 -3.05 -4.24 -17.06
CA GLY A 162 -4.32 -3.56 -16.82
C GLY A 162 -4.65 -3.27 -15.35
N ASN A 163 -3.79 -3.64 -14.40
CA ASN A 163 -4.03 -3.54 -12.97
C ASN A 163 -2.95 -2.72 -12.27
N TYR A 164 -3.32 -2.05 -11.16
CA TYR A 164 -2.34 -1.47 -10.25
C TYR A 164 -1.65 -2.56 -9.43
N ALA A 165 -0.38 -2.35 -9.13
CA ALA A 165 0.47 -3.27 -8.37
C ALA A 165 1.43 -2.50 -7.45
N ILE A 166 2.10 -3.26 -6.59
CA ILE A 166 3.18 -2.78 -5.72
C ILE A 166 4.48 -3.45 -6.21
N ALA A 167 5.51 -2.66 -6.53
CA ALA A 167 6.84 -3.20 -6.83
C ALA A 167 7.61 -3.41 -5.53
N THR A 168 8.02 -4.65 -5.25
CA THR A 168 8.99 -4.98 -4.20
C THR A 168 10.42 -4.88 -4.73
N ARG A 169 11.40 -4.69 -3.83
CA ARG A 169 12.82 -4.65 -4.23
C ARG A 169 13.27 -6.06 -4.61
N LYS A 170 13.99 -6.18 -5.72
CA LYS A 170 14.49 -7.47 -6.20
C LYS A 170 15.51 -8.10 -5.25
N GLU A 171 16.43 -7.30 -4.70
CA GLU A 171 17.48 -7.79 -3.78
C GLU A 171 16.90 -8.54 -2.59
N LEU A 172 15.87 -7.98 -1.95
CA LEU A 172 15.18 -8.61 -0.82
C LEU A 172 14.44 -9.89 -1.22
N ALA A 173 13.88 -9.92 -2.44
CA ALA A 173 13.26 -11.14 -2.97
C ALA A 173 14.31 -12.24 -3.24
N ASP A 174 15.47 -11.88 -3.79
CA ASP A 174 16.57 -12.80 -4.07
C ASP A 174 17.17 -13.35 -2.75
N GLU A 175 17.34 -12.50 -1.73
CA GLU A 175 17.76 -12.91 -0.37
C GLU A 175 16.77 -13.88 0.27
N ALA A 176 15.47 -13.58 0.20
CA ALA A 176 14.42 -14.47 0.69
C ALA A 176 14.42 -15.81 -0.06
N GLU A 177 14.58 -15.79 -1.38
CA GLU A 177 14.65 -17.00 -2.19
C GLU A 177 15.90 -17.85 -1.86
N ALA A 178 17.04 -17.20 -1.62
CA ALA A 178 18.27 -17.87 -1.20
C ALA A 178 18.12 -18.55 0.17
N LEU A 179 17.48 -17.87 1.14
CA LEU A 179 17.16 -18.44 2.45
C LEU A 179 16.24 -19.65 2.32
N ILE A 180 15.17 -19.55 1.54
CA ILE A 180 14.23 -20.66 1.29
C ILE A 180 14.95 -21.87 0.70
N LYS A 181 15.84 -21.66 -0.28
CA LYS A 181 16.63 -22.74 -0.88
C LYS A 181 17.60 -23.39 0.12
N ALA A 182 18.21 -22.60 0.99
CA ALA A 182 19.17 -23.09 1.99
C ALA A 182 18.49 -23.99 3.04
N THR A 183 17.31 -23.61 3.54
CA THR A 183 16.53 -24.36 4.54
C THR A 183 15.79 -25.56 3.94
N ALA A 184 15.43 -25.53 2.65
CA ALA A 184 14.82 -26.68 1.97
C ALA A 184 15.77 -27.89 1.84
N SER A 185 17.07 -27.68 2.04
CA SER A 185 18.11 -28.71 1.91
C SER A 185 18.35 -29.50 3.20
N SER A 186 17.81 -29.06 4.35
CA SER A 186 17.89 -29.78 5.62
C SER A 186 16.69 -30.73 5.79
N ASN A 187 16.94 -32.04 5.64
CA ASN A 187 15.94 -33.08 5.85
C ASN A 187 15.35 -33.02 7.28
N GLY A 188 14.14 -32.49 7.44
CA GLY A 188 13.29 -32.82 8.60
C GLY A 188 12.33 -31.74 9.10
N SER A 189 12.59 -30.45 8.86
CA SER A 189 11.72 -29.36 9.32
C SER A 189 11.16 -28.61 8.12
N ASP A 190 9.83 -28.46 8.06
CA ASP A 190 9.15 -27.59 7.09
C ASP A 190 9.31 -26.12 7.55
N GLU A 191 10.56 -25.66 7.70
CA GLU A 191 10.88 -24.28 8.12
C GLU A 191 10.45 -23.24 7.09
N ASN A 192 10.14 -23.69 5.88
CA ASN A 192 9.55 -22.89 4.82
C ASN A 192 8.02 -23.00 4.77
N SER A 193 7.40 -23.80 5.64
CA SER A 193 5.95 -23.87 5.74
C SER A 193 5.40 -22.50 6.07
N LEU A 194 4.30 -22.11 5.42
CA LEU A 194 3.62 -20.87 5.76
C LEU A 194 3.21 -20.83 7.24
N SER A 195 2.79 -21.96 7.81
CA SER A 195 2.45 -22.05 9.24
C SER A 195 3.65 -21.84 10.15
N TYR A 196 4.82 -22.37 9.79
CA TYR A 196 6.05 -22.18 10.55
C TYR A 196 6.52 -20.72 10.49
N LEU A 197 6.52 -20.13 9.29
CA LEU A 197 6.90 -18.73 9.09
C LEU A 197 5.95 -17.78 9.84
N LEU A 198 4.64 -18.00 9.75
CA LEU A 198 3.65 -17.22 10.50
C LEU A 198 3.84 -17.37 12.01
N GLY A 199 4.04 -18.58 12.51
CA GLY A 199 4.27 -18.83 13.94
C GLY A 199 5.57 -18.17 14.43
N THR A 200 6.65 -18.30 13.67
CA THR A 200 7.95 -17.70 14.02
C THR A 200 7.88 -16.19 13.99
N ALA A 201 7.29 -15.59 12.94
CA ALA A 201 7.09 -14.15 12.84
C ALA A 201 6.23 -13.63 14.00
N TYR A 202 5.15 -14.35 14.34
CA TYR A 202 4.32 -14.04 15.50
C TYR A 202 5.14 -14.06 16.79
N PHE A 203 5.91 -15.13 17.07
CA PHE A 203 6.70 -15.24 18.29
C PHE A 203 7.84 -14.22 18.37
N GLN A 204 8.48 -13.86 17.26
CA GLN A 204 9.49 -12.81 17.21
C GLN A 204 8.85 -11.45 17.52
N MET A 205 7.71 -11.13 16.90
CA MET A 205 7.00 -9.87 17.12
C MET A 205 6.46 -9.75 18.55
N TYR A 206 5.89 -10.82 19.09
CA TYR A 206 5.34 -10.86 20.45
C TYR A 206 6.40 -11.11 21.53
N GLY A 207 7.60 -11.54 21.18
CA GLY A 207 8.66 -11.86 22.14
C GLY A 207 9.02 -10.67 23.04
N LYS A 208 9.21 -9.49 22.45
CA LYS A 208 9.49 -8.24 23.20
C LYS A 208 8.32 -7.84 24.11
N LEU A 209 7.08 -8.02 23.63
CA LEU A 209 5.86 -7.68 24.38
C LEU A 209 5.64 -8.60 25.58
N ARG A 210 5.94 -9.89 25.43
CA ARG A 210 5.90 -10.84 26.54
C ARG A 210 6.96 -10.54 27.58
N ALA A 211 8.19 -10.19 27.16
CA ALA A 211 9.23 -9.77 28.09
C ALA A 211 8.81 -8.51 28.88
N PHE A 212 8.26 -7.51 28.20
CA PHE A 212 7.71 -6.32 28.85
C PHE A 212 6.58 -6.66 29.83
N GLY A 213 5.63 -7.51 29.44
CA GLY A 213 4.55 -7.96 30.32
C GLY A 213 5.09 -8.67 31.57
N ALA A 214 6.07 -9.55 31.40
CA ALA A 214 6.70 -10.28 32.50
C ALA A 214 7.44 -9.34 33.48
N GLU A 215 8.12 -8.30 32.99
CA GLU A 215 8.73 -7.25 33.83
C GLU A 215 7.70 -6.49 34.67
N HIS A 216 6.46 -6.41 34.20
CA HIS A 216 5.32 -5.79 34.89
C HIS A 216 4.44 -6.81 35.63
N GLY A 217 4.93 -8.04 35.82
CA GLY A 217 4.27 -9.08 36.61
C GLY A 217 3.07 -9.74 35.93
N LEU A 218 2.97 -9.66 34.59
CA LEU A 218 1.94 -10.33 33.81
C LEU A 218 2.46 -11.65 33.24
N ASN A 219 1.63 -12.69 33.29
CA ASN A 219 1.81 -13.88 32.46
C ASN A 219 1.11 -13.73 31.09
N ASP A 220 1.36 -14.67 30.17
CA ASP A 220 0.81 -14.64 28.81
C ASP A 220 -0.72 -14.51 28.81
N THR A 221 -1.42 -15.26 29.66
CA THR A 221 -2.89 -15.25 29.73
C THR A 221 -3.43 -13.91 30.22
N GLU A 222 -2.81 -13.31 31.23
CA GLU A 222 -3.16 -11.99 31.77
C GLU A 222 -2.94 -10.88 30.75
N PHE A 223 -1.81 -10.94 30.04
CA PHE A 223 -1.48 -10.02 28.97
C PHE A 223 -2.57 -9.99 27.89
N PHE A 224 -3.07 -11.16 27.49
CA PHE A 224 -4.14 -11.23 26.50
C PHE A 224 -5.48 -10.72 27.02
N VAL A 225 -5.86 -11.06 28.26
CA VAL A 225 -7.10 -10.55 28.89
C VAL A 225 -7.09 -9.03 28.90
N LEU A 226 -5.95 -8.45 29.30
CA LEU A 226 -5.76 -7.02 29.40
C LEU A 226 -5.86 -6.34 28.02
N ASN A 227 -5.26 -6.91 26.98
CA ASN A 227 -5.42 -6.45 25.59
C ASN A 227 -6.87 -6.59 25.07
N ALA A 228 -7.54 -7.69 25.36
CA ALA A 228 -8.91 -7.93 24.91
C ALA A 228 -9.91 -6.92 25.51
N LEU A 229 -9.73 -6.58 26.79
CA LEU A 229 -10.53 -5.57 27.51
C LEU A 229 -10.16 -4.14 27.12
N ALA A 230 -8.89 -3.87 26.79
CA ALA A 230 -8.47 -2.58 26.24
C ALA A 230 -9.14 -2.30 24.88
N ALA A 231 -9.26 -3.32 24.02
CA ALA A 231 -9.94 -3.19 22.73
C ALA A 231 -11.47 -3.02 22.87
N ARG A 232 -12.08 -3.66 23.87
CA ARG A 232 -13.50 -3.48 24.22
C ARG A 232 -13.73 -3.83 25.68
N GLN A 233 -14.13 -2.82 26.46
CA GLN A 233 -14.52 -2.96 27.86
C GLN A 233 -15.85 -3.71 28.01
N GLY A 234 -16.15 -4.21 29.20
CA GLY A 234 -17.44 -4.83 29.52
C GLY A 234 -17.65 -6.15 28.77
N ARG A 235 -16.65 -7.04 28.82
CA ARG A 235 -16.77 -8.40 28.27
C ARG A 235 -17.19 -9.36 29.38
N SER A 236 -18.03 -10.34 29.04
CA SER A 236 -18.33 -11.45 29.96
C SER A 236 -17.22 -12.50 29.94
N LEU A 237 -17.18 -13.35 30.97
CA LEU A 237 -16.26 -14.51 31.02
C LEU A 237 -16.38 -15.41 29.78
N GLU A 238 -17.59 -15.59 29.26
CA GLU A 238 -17.84 -16.46 28.10
C GLU A 238 -17.29 -15.85 26.81
N GLU A 239 -17.48 -14.54 26.62
CA GLU A 239 -16.92 -13.82 25.49
C GLU A 239 -15.39 -13.82 25.55
N LEU A 240 -14.82 -13.63 26.74
CA LEU A 240 -13.38 -13.75 26.92
C LEU A 240 -12.93 -15.16 26.55
N ASN A 241 -13.45 -16.22 27.20
CA ASN A 241 -13.08 -17.61 26.91
C ASN A 241 -13.18 -17.96 25.41
N ARG A 242 -14.19 -17.46 24.68
CA ARG A 242 -14.30 -17.67 23.22
C ARG A 242 -13.13 -17.10 22.43
N LEU A 243 -12.57 -15.95 22.85
CA LEU A 243 -11.35 -15.39 22.26
C LEU A 243 -10.10 -16.25 22.57
N PHE A 244 -10.18 -17.22 23.47
CA PHE A 244 -9.05 -18.04 23.92
C PHE A 244 -9.11 -19.49 23.45
N VAL A 245 -10.21 -19.91 22.80
CA VAL A 245 -10.37 -21.28 22.29
C VAL A 245 -9.27 -21.64 21.29
N TYR A 246 -8.87 -20.71 20.41
CA TYR A 246 -7.79 -20.95 19.43
C TYR A 246 -6.38 -20.90 20.02
N ALA A 247 -6.20 -20.31 21.21
CA ALA A 247 -4.91 -20.14 21.86
C ALA A 247 -4.55 -21.31 22.81
N GLY A 248 -5.45 -22.29 22.98
CA GLY A 248 -5.21 -23.48 23.80
C GLY A 248 -5.14 -23.22 25.31
N HIS A 249 -5.67 -22.10 25.80
CA HIS A 249 -5.60 -21.72 27.22
C HIS A 249 -6.78 -22.26 28.05
N SER A 250 -6.53 -22.51 29.34
CA SER A 250 -7.47 -23.03 30.36
C SER A 250 -8.50 -21.97 30.81
N PRO A 251 -9.58 -22.32 31.54
CA PRO A 251 -10.64 -21.38 31.91
C PRO A 251 -10.10 -20.17 32.68
N LEU A 252 -10.40 -18.97 32.17
CA LEU A 252 -9.86 -17.70 32.67
C LEU A 252 -10.31 -17.29 34.07
N LEU A 253 -11.26 -17.99 34.69
CA LEU A 253 -11.89 -17.52 35.92
C LEU A 253 -10.87 -17.20 37.03
N HIS A 254 -9.93 -18.13 37.27
CA HIS A 254 -8.86 -17.93 38.26
C HIS A 254 -7.92 -16.77 37.91
N VAL A 255 -7.67 -16.53 36.62
CA VAL A 255 -6.83 -15.42 36.13
C VAL A 255 -7.55 -14.09 36.37
N LEU A 256 -8.84 -14.02 36.08
CA LEU A 256 -9.64 -12.80 36.26
C LEU A 256 -9.78 -12.44 37.75
N ASP A 257 -9.93 -13.43 38.62
CA ASP A 257 -9.97 -13.23 40.07
C ASP A 257 -8.64 -12.67 40.59
N ASP A 258 -7.51 -13.23 40.16
CA ASP A 258 -6.18 -12.75 40.55
C ASP A 258 -5.88 -11.34 40.02
N MET A 259 -6.23 -11.05 38.75
CA MET A 259 -6.11 -9.71 38.19
C MET A 259 -7.02 -8.69 38.89
N SER A 260 -8.21 -9.11 39.33
CA SER A 260 -9.12 -8.26 40.13
C SER A 260 -8.54 -8.00 41.52
N ALA A 261 -7.94 -9.01 42.16
CA ALA A 261 -7.28 -8.87 43.46
C ALA A 261 -6.06 -7.94 43.41
N ARG A 262 -5.33 -7.92 42.29
CA ARG A 262 -4.25 -6.95 42.01
C ARG A 262 -4.73 -5.57 41.59
N GLY A 263 -6.05 -5.35 41.51
CA GLY A 263 -6.65 -4.06 41.18
C GLY A 263 -6.52 -3.68 39.71
N LEU A 264 -6.27 -4.64 38.80
CA LEU A 264 -6.21 -4.40 37.36
C LEU A 264 -7.61 -4.43 36.72
N LEU A 265 -8.51 -5.23 37.29
CA LEU A 265 -9.88 -5.42 36.82
C LEU A 265 -10.92 -5.02 37.87
N GLN A 266 -12.08 -4.59 37.39
CA GLN A 266 -13.29 -4.43 38.19
C GLN A 266 -14.45 -5.17 37.53
N ILE A 267 -15.36 -5.71 38.35
CA ILE A 267 -16.51 -6.49 37.90
C ILE A 267 -17.77 -5.65 38.14
N ALA A 268 -18.52 -5.35 37.08
CA ALA A 268 -19.87 -4.82 37.21
C ALA A 268 -20.85 -6.00 37.28
N VAL A 269 -21.55 -6.12 38.40
CA VAL A 269 -22.65 -7.08 38.56
C VAL A 269 -23.94 -6.31 38.30
N ASP A 270 -24.70 -6.73 37.29
CA ASP A 270 -26.01 -6.14 37.04
C ASP A 270 -26.95 -6.53 38.20
N GLN A 271 -27.52 -5.53 38.88
CA GLN A 271 -28.25 -5.74 40.14
C GLN A 271 -29.64 -6.40 39.95
N GLY A 272 -29.99 -6.79 38.72
CA GLY A 272 -31.33 -7.28 38.36
C GLY A 272 -31.44 -8.75 37.94
N ASP A 273 -30.33 -9.48 37.74
CA ASP A 273 -30.38 -10.85 37.22
C ASP A 273 -29.42 -11.78 37.98
N HIS A 274 -29.98 -12.70 38.75
CA HIS A 274 -29.23 -13.70 39.53
C HIS A 274 -28.43 -14.69 38.65
N HIS A 275 -28.61 -14.64 37.32
CA HIS A 275 -27.83 -15.39 36.33
C HIS A 275 -26.85 -14.54 35.50
N ALA A 276 -26.82 -13.21 35.65
CA ALA A 276 -25.91 -12.35 34.89
C ALA A 276 -24.47 -12.49 35.39
N ARG A 277 -23.67 -13.23 34.62
CA ARG A 277 -22.22 -13.31 34.74
C ARG A 277 -21.63 -11.89 34.67
N GLY A 278 -20.88 -11.48 35.68
CA GLY A 278 -20.31 -10.13 35.79
C GLY A 278 -19.52 -9.72 34.54
N LEU A 279 -19.67 -8.45 34.15
CA LEU A 279 -18.91 -7.85 33.07
C LEU A 279 -17.60 -7.29 33.61
N PHE A 280 -16.50 -7.62 32.94
CA PHE A 280 -15.16 -7.20 33.35
C PHE A 280 -14.77 -5.88 32.67
N TYR A 281 -14.17 -4.99 33.44
CA TYR A 281 -13.62 -3.71 32.99
C TYR A 281 -12.21 -3.52 33.54
N LEU A 282 -11.35 -2.83 32.79
CA LEU A 282 -10.07 -2.36 33.30
C LEU A 282 -10.29 -1.22 34.30
N THR A 283 -9.61 -1.28 35.43
CA THR A 283 -9.47 -0.13 36.36
C THR A 283 -8.55 0.93 35.75
N PRO A 284 -8.40 2.13 36.34
CA PRO A 284 -7.40 3.10 35.89
C PRO A 284 -5.97 2.51 35.83
N LEU A 285 -5.59 1.68 36.82
CA LEU A 285 -4.31 0.98 36.83
C LEU A 285 -4.20 -0.02 35.66
N GLY A 286 -5.25 -0.81 35.42
CA GLY A 286 -5.30 -1.74 34.29
C GLY A 286 -5.25 -1.04 32.93
N GLN A 287 -5.88 0.14 32.81
CA GLN A 287 -5.85 0.97 31.60
C GLN A 287 -4.47 1.57 31.35
N GLU A 288 -3.81 2.07 32.39
CA GLU A 288 -2.45 2.60 32.29
C GLU A 288 -1.47 1.51 31.82
N LEU A 289 -1.54 0.32 32.44
CA LEU A 289 -0.72 -0.81 32.04
C LEU A 289 -1.01 -1.27 30.59
N ALA A 290 -2.29 -1.29 30.20
CA ALA A 290 -2.68 -1.60 28.82
C ALA A 290 -2.14 -0.60 27.81
N GLN A 291 -2.14 0.69 28.17
CA GLN A 291 -1.60 1.74 27.34
C GLN A 291 -0.08 1.60 27.18
N GLN A 292 0.65 1.35 28.27
CA GLN A 292 2.10 1.12 28.23
C GLN A 292 2.46 -0.08 27.34
N ILE A 293 1.72 -1.18 27.44
CA ILE A 293 1.87 -2.35 26.58
C ILE A 293 1.60 -2.00 25.11
N ALA A 294 0.53 -1.26 24.84
CA ALA A 294 0.17 -0.86 23.48
C ALA A 294 1.21 0.08 22.86
N ASP A 295 1.79 1.00 23.64
CA ASP A 295 2.89 1.87 23.22
C ASP A 295 4.16 1.07 22.93
N ALA A 296 4.55 0.16 23.81
CA ALA A 296 5.67 -0.76 23.56
C ALA A 296 5.44 -1.62 22.31
N GLY A 297 4.20 -2.06 22.09
CA GLY A 297 3.77 -2.80 20.89
C GLY A 297 3.97 -2.01 19.62
N ARG A 298 3.45 -0.77 19.58
CA ARG A 298 3.60 0.13 18.43
C ARG A 298 5.07 0.46 18.16
N GLN A 299 5.88 0.68 19.19
CA GLN A 299 7.30 0.94 19.03
C GLN A 299 8.04 -0.27 18.44
N SER A 300 7.81 -1.46 19.01
CA SER A 300 8.43 -2.69 18.50
C SER A 300 8.02 -2.97 17.05
N GLU A 301 6.74 -2.79 16.71
CA GLU A 301 6.26 -2.93 15.33
C GLU A 301 6.94 -1.91 14.41
N ALA A 302 7.01 -0.63 14.81
CA ALA A 302 7.64 0.42 14.02
C ALA A 302 9.13 0.13 13.75
N GLU A 303 9.88 -0.36 14.74
CA GLU A 303 11.27 -0.78 14.59
C GLU A 303 11.42 -1.94 13.58
N MET A 304 10.57 -2.97 13.69
CA MET A 304 10.61 -4.12 12.78
C MET A 304 10.26 -3.71 11.34
N LEU A 305 9.23 -2.89 11.16
CA LEU A 305 8.79 -2.44 9.84
C LEU A 305 9.76 -1.44 9.20
N ALA A 306 10.46 -0.63 10.01
CA ALA A 306 11.54 0.23 9.51
C ALA A 306 12.66 -0.60 8.86
N ASN A 307 13.00 -1.74 9.46
CA ASN A 307 14.00 -2.67 8.90
C ASN A 307 13.50 -3.42 7.65
N LEU A 308 12.21 -3.75 7.60
CA LEU A 308 11.59 -4.41 6.44
C LEU A 308 11.43 -3.46 5.24
N GLY A 309 11.23 -2.17 5.50
CA GLY A 309 10.96 -1.16 4.49
C GLY A 309 9.47 -1.00 4.19
N THR A 310 9.08 0.22 3.80
CA THR A 310 7.68 0.64 3.63
C THR A 310 6.90 -0.24 2.65
N VAL A 311 7.50 -0.59 1.51
CA VAL A 311 6.86 -1.40 0.47
C VAL A 311 6.49 -2.78 0.99
N ASP A 312 7.48 -3.49 1.53
CA ASP A 312 7.34 -4.88 1.92
C ASP A 312 6.42 -5.00 3.14
N ALA A 313 6.44 -4.00 4.03
CA ALA A 313 5.45 -3.85 5.10
C ALA A 313 4.01 -3.75 4.57
N ILE A 314 3.77 -2.91 3.54
CA ILE A 314 2.45 -2.74 2.94
C ILE A 314 2.02 -4.00 2.20
N ALA A 315 2.91 -4.61 1.43
CA ALA A 315 2.66 -5.86 0.72
C ALA A 315 2.30 -6.98 1.71
N MET A 316 3.07 -7.13 2.78
CA MET A 316 2.82 -8.11 3.84
C MET A 316 1.46 -7.90 4.50
N ARG A 317 1.13 -6.67 4.95
CA ARG A 317 -0.20 -6.37 5.53
C ARG A 317 -1.33 -6.68 4.57
N THR A 318 -1.17 -6.35 3.30
CA THR A 318 -2.17 -6.60 2.25
C THR A 318 -2.40 -8.10 2.07
N LEU A 319 -1.32 -8.89 1.99
CA LEU A 319 -1.39 -10.34 1.85
C LEU A 319 -2.00 -11.00 3.09
N LEU A 320 -1.58 -10.60 4.29
CA LEU A 320 -2.15 -11.11 5.55
C LEU A 320 -3.64 -10.80 5.67
N ARG A 321 -4.07 -9.57 5.36
CA ARG A 321 -5.51 -9.23 5.34
C ARG A 321 -6.27 -10.08 4.34
N ARG A 322 -5.71 -10.33 3.16
CA ARG A 322 -6.35 -11.22 2.17
C ARG A 322 -6.44 -12.65 2.67
N PHE A 323 -5.38 -13.15 3.29
CA PHE A 323 -5.30 -14.49 3.86
C PHE A 323 -6.34 -14.70 4.96
N ILE A 324 -6.45 -13.76 5.91
CA ILE A 324 -7.40 -13.80 7.02
C ILE A 324 -8.86 -13.80 6.53
N ASN A 325 -9.15 -13.11 5.41
CA ASN A 325 -10.50 -13.01 4.86
C ASN A 325 -10.78 -14.01 3.72
N LEU A 326 -10.00 -15.10 3.62
CA LEU A 326 -10.27 -16.13 2.62
C LEU A 326 -11.61 -16.85 2.92
N PRO A 327 -12.50 -17.00 1.93
CA PRO A 327 -13.77 -17.69 2.12
C PRO A 327 -13.54 -19.14 2.52
N GLY A 328 -14.17 -19.58 3.61
CA GLY A 328 -14.10 -20.95 4.12
C GLY A 328 -13.35 -21.13 5.46
N TYR A 329 -12.70 -20.09 5.99
CA TYR A 329 -12.04 -20.16 7.30
C TYR A 329 -12.98 -19.90 8.51
N ASP A 330 -14.17 -19.31 8.28
CA ASP A 330 -15.20 -19.11 9.32
C ASP A 330 -15.93 -20.42 9.72
N LYS A 331 -15.49 -21.58 9.23
CA LYS A 331 -16.15 -22.90 9.43
C LYS A 331 -15.27 -23.95 10.09
N LEU A 332 -14.47 -23.56 11.08
CA LEU A 332 -14.01 -24.53 12.08
C LEU A 332 -15.00 -24.49 13.23
N ASP A 333 -16.17 -25.11 12.99
CA ASP A 333 -17.11 -25.70 13.97
C ASP A 333 -18.46 -25.99 13.27
N GLU A 334 -18.56 -27.17 12.65
CA GLU A 334 -19.72 -28.07 12.75
C GLU A 334 -19.21 -29.46 13.15
#